data_AF-A0A2T2RRK5-F1
#
_entry.id   AF-A0A2T2RRK5-F1
#
_cell.length_a   1.000
_cell.length_b   1.000
_cell.length_c   1.000
_cell.angle_alpha   90.00
_cell.angle_beta   90.00
_cell.angle_gamma   90.00
#
_symmetry.space_group_name_H-M   'P 1'
#
loop_
_entity.id
_entity.type
_entity.pdbx_description
1 polymer ?
#
loop_
_entity_poly.entity_id
_entity_poly.type
_entity_poly.pdbx_seq_one_letter_code
_entity_poly.pdbx_strand_id
1 'polypeptide(L)'
;MHTFKGTDIVFGGPPCQGFSIAGKMNPDNPRSQLLWVFMEVVKLTKPRAFVFENVKALATFESGLKFVNAFSASVAIWDMYTA
;
A
#
# COMPACT_ATOMS: atom_id res chain seq x y z
N MET A 1 11.00 -4.17 -21.72
CA MET A 1 10.20 -4.58 -20.55
C MET A 1 11.18 -5.21 -19.55
N HIS A 2 11.33 -4.63 -18.35
CA HIS A 2 12.25 -5.17 -17.35
C HIS A 2 11.59 -6.36 -16.64
N THR A 3 12.29 -7.49 -16.56
CA THR A 3 11.82 -8.69 -15.87
C THR A 3 12.53 -8.78 -14.53
N PHE A 4 11.80 -8.56 -13.43
CA PHE A 4 12.32 -8.76 -12.09
C PHE A 4 12.26 -10.27 -11.78
N LYS A 5 13.41 -10.95 -11.74
CA LYS A 5 13.52 -12.35 -11.31
C LYS A 5 14.21 -12.42 -9.96
N GLY A 6 13.73 -13.30 -9.09
CA GLY A 6 14.35 -13.56 -7.78
C GLY A 6 14.07 -12.50 -6.73
N THR A 7 12.94 -11.80 -6.80
CA THR A 7 12.52 -10.89 -5.73
C THR A 7 11.91 -11.70 -4.60
N ASP A 8 12.56 -11.77 -3.45
CA ASP A 8 11.98 -12.41 -2.26
C ASP A 8 11.06 -11.45 -1.49
N ILE A 9 11.44 -10.17 -1.38
CA ILE A 9 10.74 -9.18 -0.56
C ILE A 9 10.59 -7.84 -1.30
N VAL A 10 9.41 -7.23 -1.19
CA VAL A 10 9.16 -5.80 -1.52
C VAL A 10 8.80 -5.06 -0.24
N PHE A 11 9.35 -3.87 0.00
CA PHE A 11 8.96 -3.07 1.17
C PHE A 11 8.86 -1.59 0.82
N GLY A 12 7.98 -0.85 1.50
CA GLY A 12 7.87 0.59 1.35
C GLY A 12 6.64 1.19 2.03
N GLY A 13 6.65 2.51 2.22
CA GLY A 13 5.51 3.28 2.71
C GLY A 13 5.14 4.38 1.71
N PRO A 14 4.27 4.12 0.72
CA PRO A 14 3.92 5.13 -0.26
C PRO A 14 3.17 6.29 0.41
N PRO A 15 3.46 7.53 0.00
CA PRO A 15 2.97 8.71 0.69
C PRO A 15 1.44 8.81 0.61
N CYS A 16 0.81 8.91 1.78
CA CYS A 16 -0.63 8.89 1.96
C CYS A 16 -1.24 10.31 2.01
N GLN A 17 -0.77 11.23 1.15
CA GLN A 17 -1.09 12.67 1.27
C GLN A 17 -2.56 13.02 0.97
N GLY A 18 -3.32 12.15 0.30
CA GLY A 18 -4.76 12.31 0.12
C GLY A 18 -5.61 11.67 1.22
N PHE A 19 -5.01 10.91 2.15
CA PHE A 19 -5.74 10.15 3.18
C PHE A 19 -5.23 10.42 4.61
N SER A 20 -4.30 11.35 4.81
CA SER A 20 -3.86 11.77 6.15
C SER A 20 -4.55 13.05 6.60
N ILE A 21 -4.74 13.19 7.92
CA ILE A 21 -5.28 14.41 8.56
C ILE A 21 -4.35 15.61 8.34
N ALA A 22 -3.04 15.36 8.25
CA ALA A 22 -2.03 16.36 7.89
C ALA A 22 -2.07 16.74 6.40
N GLY A 23 -2.70 15.92 5.55
CA GLY A 23 -3.02 16.22 4.17
C GLY A 23 -4.39 16.88 4.02
N LYS A 24 -4.73 17.33 2.81
CA LYS A 24 -6.03 17.99 2.54
C LYS A 24 -7.24 17.03 2.49
N MET A 25 -7.06 15.75 2.86
CA MET A 25 -8.05 14.68 2.65
C MET A 25 -8.72 14.74 1.26
N ASN A 26 -7.92 15.07 0.24
CA ASN A 26 -8.41 15.18 -1.12
C ASN A 26 -8.26 13.81 -1.80
N PRO A 27 -9.36 13.08 -2.06
CA PRO A 27 -9.31 11.79 -2.76
C PRO A 27 -8.73 11.92 -4.17
N ASP A 28 -8.86 13.10 -4.81
CA ASP A 28 -8.33 13.40 -6.14
C ASP A 28 -6.86 13.83 -6.12
N ASN A 29 -6.18 13.74 -4.96
CA ASN A 29 -4.77 14.05 -4.88
C ASN A 29 -3.98 13.04 -5.75
N PRO A 30 -3.23 13.49 -6.78
CA PRO A 30 -2.50 12.59 -7.66
C PRO A 30 -1.45 11.75 -6.92
N ARG A 31 -0.99 12.19 -5.75
CA ARG A 31 -0.05 11.42 -4.92
C ARG A 31 -0.69 10.22 -4.23
N SER A 32 -2.02 10.19 -4.08
CA SER A 32 -2.76 8.99 -3.66
C SER A 32 -2.62 7.84 -4.66
N GLN A 33 -2.21 8.12 -5.90
CA GLN A 33 -1.95 7.10 -6.91
C GLN A 33 -0.73 6.23 -6.59
N LEU A 34 0.20 6.72 -5.77
CA LEU A 34 1.42 5.97 -5.40
C LEU A 34 1.11 4.72 -4.56
N LEU A 35 -0.04 4.71 -3.90
CA LEU A 35 -0.60 3.52 -3.25
C LEU A 35 -0.83 2.41 -4.29
N TRP A 36 -1.47 2.73 -5.43
CA TRP A 36 -1.72 1.78 -6.51
C TRP A 36 -0.43 1.37 -7.22
N VAL A 37 0.52 2.29 -7.39
CA VAL A 37 1.84 1.98 -7.96
C VAL A 37 2.58 0.94 -7.11
N PHE A 38 2.49 1.01 -5.78
CA PHE A 38 3.05 -0.05 -4.91
C PHE A 38 2.45 -1.42 -5.23
N MET A 39 1.13 -1.48 -5.50
CA MET A 39 0.49 -2.73 -5.92
C MET A 39 0.98 -3.21 -7.28
N GLU A 40 1.18 -2.31 -8.22
CA GLU A 40 1.74 -2.65 -9.53
C GLU A 40 3.14 -3.25 -9.39
N VAL A 41 3.98 -2.68 -8.52
CA VAL A 41 5.30 -3.25 -8.21
C VAL A 41 5.16 -4.67 -7.66
N VAL A 42 4.31 -4.91 -6.65
CA VAL A 42 4.10 -6.25 -6.09
C VAL A 42 3.60 -7.24 -7.16
N LYS A 43 2.68 -6.81 -8.04
CA LYS A 43 2.17 -7.65 -9.15
C LYS A 43 3.23 -7.97 -10.20
N LEU A 44 4.09 -7.00 -10.50
CA LEU A 44 5.16 -7.13 -11.49
C LEU A 44 6.31 -8.01 -10.97
N THR A 45 6.69 -7.86 -9.70
CA THR A 45 7.83 -8.58 -9.11
C THR A 45 7.45 -9.95 -8.55
N LYS A 46 6.16 -10.18 -8.24
CA LYS A 46 5.64 -11.42 -7.63
C LYS A 46 6.52 -11.91 -6.46
N PRO A 47 6.75 -11.06 -5.44
CA PRO A 47 7.65 -11.39 -4.36
C PRO A 47 7.06 -12.49 -3.47
N ARG A 48 7.89 -13.15 -2.67
CA ARG A 48 7.43 -14.14 -1.69
C ARG A 48 6.72 -13.48 -0.50
N ALA A 49 7.12 -12.26 -0.17
CA ALA A 49 6.49 -11.44 0.87
C ALA A 49 6.61 -9.95 0.52
N PHE A 50 5.81 -9.11 1.18
CA PHE A 50 6.03 -7.68 1.16
C PHE A 50 5.63 -7.00 2.47
N VAL A 51 6.20 -5.82 2.72
CA VAL A 51 5.91 -4.97 3.88
C VAL A 51 5.42 -3.62 3.39
N PHE A 52 4.31 -3.16 3.95
CA PHE A 52 3.68 -1.91 3.58
C PHE A 52 3.41 -1.08 4.83
N GLU A 53 4.18 -0.01 5.01
CA GLU A 53 4.00 0.91 6.13
C GLU A 53 3.04 2.04 5.72
N ASN A 54 2.06 2.33 6.57
CA ASN A 54 1.13 3.43 6.32
C ASN A 54 0.45 3.90 7.62
N VAL A 55 -0.22 5.04 7.54
CA VAL A 55 -0.94 5.63 8.67
C VAL A 55 -2.22 4.86 9.01
N LYS A 56 -2.62 4.90 10.29
CA LYS A 56 -3.82 4.19 10.80
C LYS A 56 -5.10 4.50 10.00
N ALA A 57 -5.21 5.72 9.50
CA ALA A 57 -6.37 6.19 8.75
C ALA A 57 -6.57 5.49 7.40
N LEU A 58 -5.57 4.77 6.87
CA LEU A 58 -5.74 4.00 5.65
C LEU A 58 -6.86 2.95 5.80
N ALA A 59 -6.98 2.32 6.98
CA ALA A 59 -8.03 1.33 7.24
C ALA A 59 -9.42 1.95 7.45
N THR A 60 -9.56 3.28 7.44
CA THR A 60 -10.83 3.96 7.72
C THR A 60 -11.48 4.60 6.49
N PHE A 61 -10.74 4.78 5.38
CA PHE A 61 -11.27 5.36 4.15
C PHE A 61 -11.58 4.29 3.11
N GLU A 62 -12.60 4.53 2.27
CA GLU A 62 -13.08 3.58 1.26
C GLU A 62 -11.97 3.12 0.30
N SER A 63 -11.13 4.03 -0.18
CA SER A 63 -10.00 3.75 -1.06
C SER A 63 -8.92 2.89 -0.39
N GLY A 64 -8.65 3.12 0.89
CA GLY A 64 -7.70 2.32 1.66
C GLY A 64 -8.23 0.93 1.98
N LEU A 65 -9.53 0.81 2.28
CA LEU A 65 -10.21 -0.48 2.39
C LEU A 65 -10.16 -1.26 1.07
N LYS A 66 -10.38 -0.61 -0.08
CA LYS A 66 -10.21 -1.22 -1.41
C LYS A 66 -8.79 -1.74 -1.63
N PHE A 67 -7.79 -0.97 -1.22
CA PHE A 67 -6.39 -1.38 -1.29
C PHE A 67 -6.10 -2.61 -0.42
N VAL A 68 -6.51 -2.59 0.86
CA VAL A 68 -6.32 -3.72 1.78
C VAL A 68 -7.01 -4.98 1.25
N ASN A 69 -8.25 -4.86 0.80
CA ASN A 69 -9.02 -5.99 0.25
C ASN A 69 -8.39 -6.57 -1.02
N ALA A 70 -7.71 -5.75 -1.82
CA ALA A 70 -7.02 -6.23 -3.02
C ALA A 70 -5.81 -7.14 -2.70
N PHE A 71 -5.39 -7.20 -1.44
CA PHE A 71 -4.28 -8.02 -0.97
C PHE A 71 -4.66 -9.18 -0.04
N SER A 72 -5.95 -9.32 0.32
CA SER A 72 -6.45 -10.31 1.29
C SER A 72 -6.22 -11.79 0.92
N ALA A 73 -5.57 -12.10 -0.20
CA ALA A 73 -5.13 -13.46 -0.52
C ALA A 73 -3.69 -13.77 -0.08
N SER A 74 -2.85 -12.80 0.30
CA SER A 74 -1.41 -13.06 0.53
C SER A 74 -0.69 -12.11 1.51
N VAL A 75 -1.40 -11.35 2.34
CA VAL A 75 -0.77 -10.40 3.27
C VAL A 75 -1.03 -10.74 4.72
N ALA A 76 0.06 -11.02 5.44
CA ALA A 76 0.08 -10.89 6.89
C ALA A 76 0.18 -9.40 7.21
N ILE A 77 -0.94 -8.78 7.60
CA ILE A 77 -0.96 -7.44 8.18
C ILE A 77 -0.40 -7.61 9.60
N TRP A 78 0.90 -7.37 9.78
CA TRP A 78 1.51 -7.43 11.11
C TRP A 78 1.23 -6.12 11.84
N ASP A 79 0.25 -6.24 12.75
CA ASP A 79 -0.04 -5.43 13.92
C ASP A 79 -0.05 -3.89 13.79
N MET A 80 -1.26 -3.33 13.71
CA MET A 80 -1.57 -1.92 13.92
C MET A 80 -2.25 -1.67 15.29
N TYR A 81 -2.38 -2.70 16.15
CA TYR A 81 -3.14 -2.66 17.41
C TYR A 81 -2.34 -2.26 18.65
N THR A 82 -1.02 -2.07 18.56
CA THR A 82 -0.21 -1.68 19.73
C THR A 82 0.80 -0.59 19.43
N ALA A 83 0.32 0.66 19.47
CA ALA A 83 1.04 1.86 19.91
C ALA A 83 0.03 2.97 20.19
#